data_AF-A0A385YTX5-F1
#
_entry.id   AF-A0A385YTX5-F1
#
_cell.length_a   1.000
_cell.length_b   1.000
_cell.length_c   1.000
_cell.angle_alpha   90.00
_cell.angle_beta   90.00
_cell.angle_gamma   90.00
#
_symmetry.space_group_name_H-M   'P 1'
#
loop_
_entity.id
_entity.type
_entity.pdbx_description
1 polymer ?
#
loop_
_entity_poly.entity_id
_entity_poly.type
_entity_poly.pdbx_seq_one_letter_code
_entity_poly.pdbx_strand_id
1 'polypeptide(L)'
;MERQNSIQFFLITLLIGVILLAGTFGFSTVSSAIFGTVNSPFEDGTTIGETDVSGLTPQQAKKVLEKDIVNWQENYPISMQVLFKQVLLNPEVIQFDMENSIAEAKNGTQNDLLVLVDEVKLQQSLEEIGYRHAQEQHDFQALKQLLTEKAAHYEKSSVPVNLIRYMSEVSADEGTISDASLPINVQDESPTNWIRNHSTISVPIGEKISLNTLLNDDPTGLYSAEFKTKLASTLYAASLNAPIEVVSRSISESNQYNVPLGTEAYLSETTDLVIKNSYGYPITIQSSISGSTLSVEIRSRMTDLHVTAQKSDQNVLPFRVQIQLVTNPYLVKTELGKEGREVTVSRTIFIGSDEIDTFVQSVDTYFPINEIQYRLQEVASPEQNGSPASPGSTYDSSGGQTNTPTTPSTGTPSTDDDSNPTGTPPGGTDDSDDPDSIEKDDQHHVGK
;
A
#
# COMPACT_ATOMS: atom_id res chain seq x y z
N MET A 1 -30.67 93.71 12.69
CA MET A 1 -30.68 92.28 12.28
C MET A 1 -29.47 91.48 12.79
N GLU A 2 -28.40 92.09 13.32
CA GLU A 2 -27.22 91.34 13.81
C GLU A 2 -27.41 90.59 15.14
N ARG A 3 -28.30 91.07 16.02
CA ARG A 3 -28.46 90.51 17.38
C ARG A 3 -29.26 89.20 17.43
N GLN A 4 -30.03 88.90 16.38
CA GLN A 4 -30.85 87.69 16.29
C GLN A 4 -30.02 86.50 15.78
N ASN A 5 -29.06 86.77 14.90
CA ASN A 5 -28.15 85.76 14.35
C ASN A 5 -27.11 85.30 15.38
N SER A 6 -26.69 86.17 16.31
CA SER A 6 -25.73 85.80 17.36
C SER A 6 -26.33 84.86 18.42
N ILE A 7 -27.61 85.02 18.75
CA ILE A 7 -28.32 84.14 19.69
C ILE A 7 -28.59 82.77 19.06
N GLN A 8 -28.94 82.73 17.77
CA GLN A 8 -29.11 81.47 17.04
C GLN A 8 -27.79 80.70 16.90
N PHE A 9 -26.68 81.39 16.62
CA PHE A 9 -25.36 80.77 16.60
C PHE A 9 -24.95 80.24 17.98
N PHE A 10 -25.20 80.99 19.05
CA PHE A 10 -24.89 80.54 20.42
C PHE A 10 -25.70 79.29 20.80
N LEU A 11 -26.99 79.25 20.47
CA LEU A 11 -27.85 78.10 20.76
C LEU A 11 -27.45 76.85 19.97
N ILE A 12 -27.06 76.99 18.69
CA ILE A 12 -26.57 75.88 17.87
C ILE A 12 -25.24 75.36 18.41
N THR A 13 -24.33 76.26 18.82
CA THR A 13 -23.02 75.87 19.36
C THR A 13 -23.17 75.17 20.72
N LEU A 14 -24.11 75.63 21.57
CA LEU A 14 -24.45 74.99 22.83
C LEU A 14 -25.07 73.60 22.62
N LEU A 15 -25.97 73.46 21.65
CA LEU A 15 -26.60 72.17 21.32
C LEU A 15 -25.57 71.14 20.82
N ILE A 16 -24.67 71.56 19.94
CA ILE A 16 -23.58 70.70 19.45
C ILE A 16 -22.61 70.35 20.59
N GLY A 17 -22.30 71.30 21.48
CA GLY A 17 -21.48 71.05 22.66
C GLY A 17 -22.10 70.01 23.61
N VAL A 18 -23.42 70.08 23.84
CA VAL A 18 -24.16 69.12 24.66
C VAL A 18 -24.24 67.74 23.98
N ILE A 19 -24.40 67.68 22.65
CA ILE A 19 -24.39 66.41 21.90
C ILE A 19 -22.99 65.76 21.91
N LEU A 20 -21.92 66.55 21.81
CA LEU A 20 -20.55 66.04 21.90
C LEU A 20 -20.18 65.59 23.33
N LEU A 21 -20.68 66.29 24.36
CA LEU A 21 -20.52 65.84 25.76
C LEU A 21 -21.37 64.60 26.09
N ALA A 22 -22.61 64.53 25.60
CA ALA A 22 -23.46 63.35 25.75
C ALA A 22 -22.93 62.16 24.95
N GLY A 23 -22.30 62.39 23.80
CA GLY A 23 -21.62 61.37 23.01
C GLY A 23 -20.36 60.82 23.69
N THR A 24 -19.62 61.64 24.45
CA THR A 24 -18.40 61.19 25.14
C THR A 24 -18.68 60.47 26.47
N PHE A 25 -19.73 60.88 27.21
CA PHE A 25 -20.13 60.22 28.47
C PHE A 25 -21.19 59.10 28.29
N GLY A 26 -22.01 59.16 27.24
CA GLY A 26 -22.97 58.11 26.89
C GLY A 26 -22.38 56.93 26.14
N PHE A 27 -21.31 57.14 25.35
CA PHE A 27 -20.63 56.05 24.64
C PHE A 27 -19.62 55.30 25.51
N SER A 28 -19.12 55.91 26.60
CA SER A 28 -18.21 55.24 27.54
C SER A 28 -18.94 54.34 28.56
N THR A 29 -20.24 54.55 28.79
CA THR A 29 -21.05 53.72 29.72
C THR A 29 -21.87 52.64 29.01
N VAL A 30 -22.28 52.88 27.76
CA VAL A 30 -22.99 51.87 26.95
C VAL A 30 -22.02 50.92 26.22
N SER A 31 -20.77 51.33 25.96
CA SER A 31 -19.74 50.38 25.48
C SER A 31 -19.42 49.33 26.54
N SER A 32 -19.31 49.67 27.83
CA SER A 32 -19.06 48.68 28.88
C SER A 32 -20.25 47.74 29.19
N ALA A 33 -21.46 48.08 28.76
CA ALA A 33 -22.67 47.28 28.96
C ALA A 33 -23.00 46.36 27.77
N ILE A 34 -22.52 46.70 26.56
CA ILE A 34 -22.60 45.84 25.37
C ILE A 34 -21.30 45.04 25.18
N PHE A 35 -20.15 45.56 25.62
CA PHE A 35 -18.89 44.83 25.87
C PHE A 35 -18.78 44.42 27.35
N GLY A 36 -19.91 44.05 27.95
CA GLY A 36 -19.96 43.47 29.28
C GLY A 36 -19.23 42.14 29.29
N THR A 37 -18.04 42.14 29.90
CA THR A 37 -17.25 40.97 30.33
C THR A 37 -16.54 40.15 29.26
N VAL A 38 -15.47 40.71 28.70
CA VAL A 38 -14.43 39.95 27.95
C VAL A 38 -13.72 38.87 28.82
N ASN A 39 -14.04 38.80 30.12
CA ASN A 39 -13.43 37.89 31.09
C ASN A 39 -14.46 37.11 31.96
N SER A 40 -15.75 37.17 31.68
CA SER A 40 -16.70 36.32 32.44
C SER A 40 -16.48 34.86 32.07
N PRO A 41 -16.50 33.94 33.05
CA PRO A 41 -16.51 32.52 32.77
C PRO A 41 -17.72 32.12 31.90
N PHE A 42 -17.53 31.14 31.02
CA PHE A 42 -18.62 30.47 30.32
C PHE A 42 -19.55 29.74 31.31
N GLU A 43 -20.84 29.68 30.99
CA GLU A 43 -21.83 28.97 31.80
C GLU A 43 -21.64 27.44 31.70
N ASP A 44 -22.14 26.73 32.71
CA ASP A 44 -22.11 25.26 32.75
C ASP A 44 -22.80 24.65 31.51
N GLY A 45 -22.16 23.64 30.92
CA GLY A 45 -22.64 22.98 29.71
C GLY A 45 -22.25 23.67 28.41
N THR A 46 -21.34 24.64 28.45
CA THR A 46 -20.80 25.29 27.24
C THR A 46 -19.64 24.49 26.68
N THR A 47 -19.75 24.06 25.42
CA THR A 47 -18.63 23.44 24.69
C THR A 47 -18.32 24.21 23.41
N ILE A 48 -17.06 24.13 22.96
CA ILE A 48 -16.61 24.61 21.65
C ILE A 48 -15.90 23.43 20.95
N GLY A 49 -16.47 22.97 19.84
CA GLY A 49 -16.17 21.65 19.29
C GLY A 49 -16.46 20.57 20.32
N GLU A 50 -15.48 19.71 20.57
CA GLU A 50 -15.52 18.65 21.61
C GLU A 50 -14.94 19.09 22.96
N THR A 51 -14.51 20.36 23.10
CA THR A 51 -13.87 20.87 24.32
C THR A 51 -14.90 21.48 25.26
N ASP A 52 -14.96 21.00 26.51
CA ASP A 52 -15.73 21.64 27.57
C ASP A 52 -15.00 22.90 28.07
N VAL A 53 -15.67 24.04 27.96
CA VAL A 53 -15.15 25.36 28.38
C VAL A 53 -15.92 25.93 29.56
N SER A 54 -16.82 25.15 30.16
CA SER A 54 -17.64 25.55 31.31
C SER A 54 -16.78 26.09 32.46
N GLY A 55 -17.16 27.25 32.99
CA GLY A 55 -16.44 27.90 34.10
C GLY A 55 -15.08 28.49 33.74
N LEU A 56 -14.64 28.41 32.49
CA LEU A 56 -13.41 29.04 32.01
C LEU A 56 -13.67 30.44 31.48
N THR A 57 -12.75 31.39 31.72
CA THR A 57 -12.78 32.67 30.99
C THR A 57 -12.37 32.47 29.53
N PRO A 58 -12.69 33.39 28.60
CA PRO A 58 -12.26 33.32 27.20
C PRO A 58 -10.76 33.04 27.01
N GLN A 59 -9.89 33.63 27.82
CA GLN A 59 -8.43 33.40 27.74
C GLN A 59 -8.00 32.03 28.27
N GLN A 60 -8.73 31.48 29.25
CA GLN A 60 -8.49 30.13 29.74
C GLN A 60 -9.00 29.10 28.74
N ALA A 61 -10.20 29.30 28.20
CA ALA A 61 -10.79 28.49 27.14
C ALA A 61 -9.86 28.43 25.92
N LYS A 62 -9.31 29.58 25.50
CA LYS A 62 -8.30 29.63 24.41
C LYS A 62 -7.12 28.70 24.66
N LYS A 63 -6.52 28.74 25.86
CA LYS A 63 -5.37 27.87 26.18
C LYS A 63 -5.72 26.39 26.19
N VAL A 64 -6.93 26.04 26.64
CA VAL A 64 -7.40 24.65 26.64
C VAL A 64 -7.63 24.19 25.20
N LEU A 65 -8.32 25.00 24.39
CA LEU A 65 -8.52 24.73 22.96
C LEU A 65 -7.19 24.59 22.21
N GLU A 66 -6.22 25.49 22.43
CA GLU A 66 -4.87 25.39 21.83
C GLU A 66 -4.21 24.05 22.16
N LYS A 67 -4.28 23.64 23.44
CA LYS A 67 -3.72 22.37 23.88
C LYS A 67 -4.42 21.19 23.22
N ASP A 68 -5.75 21.19 23.15
CA ASP A 68 -6.53 20.09 22.61
C ASP A 68 -6.37 19.98 21.09
N ILE A 69 -6.27 21.11 20.38
CA ILE A 69 -5.94 21.17 18.95
C ILE A 69 -4.55 20.57 18.69
N VAL A 70 -3.52 21.02 19.42
CA VAL A 70 -2.15 20.49 19.24
C VAL A 70 -2.12 18.99 19.54
N ASN A 71 -2.74 18.56 20.63
CA ASN A 71 -2.86 17.16 21.00
C ASN A 71 -3.55 16.34 19.89
N TRP A 72 -4.64 16.84 19.32
CA TRP A 72 -5.33 16.18 18.22
C TRP A 72 -4.46 16.09 16.96
N GLN A 73 -3.81 17.19 16.55
CA GLN A 73 -2.93 17.20 15.37
C GLN A 73 -1.74 16.25 15.52
N GLU A 74 -1.18 16.11 16.72
CA GLU A 74 -0.04 15.21 16.98
C GLU A 74 -0.45 13.72 17.03
N ASN A 75 -1.60 13.40 17.62
CA ASN A 75 -2.00 12.00 17.85
C ASN A 75 -2.88 11.42 16.73
N TYR A 76 -3.56 12.28 15.96
CA TYR A 76 -4.47 11.88 14.89
C TYR A 76 -4.17 12.64 13.60
N PRO A 77 -2.95 12.54 13.06
CA PRO A 77 -2.59 13.30 11.87
C PRO A 77 -3.40 12.78 10.68
N ILE A 78 -3.99 13.72 9.93
CA ILE A 78 -4.79 13.37 8.76
C ILE A 78 -3.83 12.93 7.66
N SER A 79 -4.11 11.78 7.06
CA SER A 79 -3.38 11.31 5.88
C SER A 79 -4.33 11.22 4.69
N MET A 80 -3.77 11.43 3.51
CA MET A 80 -4.44 11.31 2.23
C MET A 80 -3.91 10.10 1.49
N GLN A 81 -4.76 9.40 0.77
CA GLN A 81 -4.42 8.18 0.05
C GLN A 81 -4.95 8.22 -1.39
N VAL A 82 -4.08 7.84 -2.32
CA VAL A 82 -4.42 7.50 -3.71
C VAL A 82 -3.90 6.08 -3.94
N LEU A 83 -4.79 5.11 -4.10
CA LEU A 83 -4.46 3.68 -4.22
C LEU A 83 -3.48 3.22 -3.13
N PHE A 84 -2.26 2.88 -3.53
CA PHE A 84 -1.22 2.31 -2.66
C PHE A 84 -0.30 3.38 -2.06
N LYS A 85 -0.43 4.64 -2.50
CA LYS A 85 0.37 5.77 -2.02
C LYS A 85 -0.40 6.54 -0.96
N GLN A 86 0.26 6.85 0.14
CA GLN A 86 -0.28 7.62 1.26
C GLN A 86 0.69 8.71 1.66
N VAL A 87 0.16 9.92 1.91
CA VAL A 87 0.94 11.10 2.32
C VAL A 87 0.25 11.75 3.51
N LEU A 88 1.04 12.29 4.44
CA LEU A 88 0.51 13.06 5.57
C LEU A 88 0.05 14.43 5.08
N LEU A 89 -1.15 14.86 5.46
CA LEU A 89 -1.59 16.22 5.20
C LEU A 89 -0.73 17.19 6.01
N ASN A 90 -0.25 18.26 5.37
CA ASN A 90 0.43 19.33 6.11
C ASN A 90 -0.57 19.91 7.14
N PRO A 91 -0.26 19.90 8.45
CA PRO A 91 -1.18 20.36 9.49
C PRO A 91 -1.54 21.85 9.33
N GLU A 92 -0.70 22.64 8.66
CA GLU A 92 -0.96 24.05 8.39
C GLU A 92 -2.05 24.29 7.33
N VAL A 93 -2.51 23.24 6.65
CA VAL A 93 -3.70 23.29 5.78
C VAL A 93 -4.95 23.64 6.58
N ILE A 94 -4.99 23.23 7.85
CA ILE A 94 -6.14 23.46 8.73
C ILE A 94 -5.82 24.63 9.64
N GLN A 95 -6.63 25.68 9.55
CA GLN A 95 -6.53 26.87 10.37
C GLN A 95 -7.74 26.95 11.31
N PHE A 96 -7.47 27.07 12.60
CA PHE A 96 -8.50 27.17 13.63
C PHE A 96 -8.72 28.64 13.99
N ASP A 97 -9.93 29.14 13.80
CA ASP A 97 -10.32 30.50 14.18
C ASP A 97 -10.83 30.53 15.61
N MET A 98 -9.90 30.37 16.56
CA MET A 98 -10.22 30.28 17.98
C MET A 98 -10.84 31.58 18.51
N GLU A 99 -10.40 32.73 18.01
CA GLU A 99 -10.91 34.02 18.49
C GLU A 99 -12.39 34.17 18.15
N ASN A 100 -12.79 33.91 16.90
CA ASN A 100 -14.19 33.97 16.52
C ASN A 100 -14.99 32.81 17.14
N SER A 101 -14.42 31.61 17.25
CA SER A 101 -15.10 30.48 17.92
C SER A 101 -15.47 30.81 19.37
N ILE A 102 -14.58 31.47 20.11
CA ILE A 102 -14.81 31.88 21.50
C ILE A 102 -15.75 33.08 21.57
N ALA A 103 -15.62 34.05 20.66
CA ALA A 103 -16.44 35.25 20.65
C ALA A 103 -17.90 34.98 20.26
N GLU A 104 -18.14 34.00 19.38
CA GLU A 104 -19.47 33.63 18.90
C GLU A 104 -20.12 32.51 19.73
N ALA A 105 -19.38 31.91 20.67
CA ALA A 105 -19.87 30.86 21.54
C ALA A 105 -21.05 31.33 22.40
N LYS A 106 -22.13 30.55 22.36
CA LYS A 106 -23.33 30.72 23.16
C LYS A 106 -23.20 29.90 24.43
N ASN A 107 -23.43 30.56 25.56
CA ASN A 107 -23.46 29.96 26.89
C ASN A 107 -24.50 28.83 26.98
N GLY A 108 -24.13 27.77 27.71
CA GLY A 108 -24.99 26.64 28.07
C GLY A 108 -25.34 25.70 26.92
N THR A 109 -24.63 25.81 25.79
CA THR A 109 -24.87 25.00 24.59
C THR A 109 -23.57 24.49 23.95
N GLN A 110 -23.73 23.54 23.03
CA GLN A 110 -22.67 23.11 22.13
C GLN A 110 -22.47 24.15 21.02
N ASN A 111 -21.22 24.57 20.82
CA ASN A 111 -20.82 25.50 19.78
C ASN A 111 -19.79 24.85 18.86
N ASP A 112 -19.77 25.27 17.59
CA ASP A 112 -18.83 24.76 16.62
C ASP A 112 -17.45 25.40 16.81
N LEU A 113 -16.40 24.61 16.61
CA LEU A 113 -15.06 25.13 16.41
C LEU A 113 -14.93 25.58 14.96
N LEU A 114 -14.72 26.88 14.75
CA LEU A 114 -14.60 27.45 13.41
C LEU A 114 -13.25 27.05 12.80
N VAL A 115 -13.32 26.36 11.65
CA VAL A 115 -12.15 25.85 10.93
C VAL A 115 -12.18 26.34 9.49
N LEU A 116 -11.01 26.80 9.03
CA LEU A 116 -10.75 27.20 7.66
C LEU A 116 -9.70 26.27 7.05
N VAL A 117 -9.90 25.92 5.78
CA VAL A 117 -8.94 25.14 4.99
C VAL A 117 -8.19 26.08 4.05
N ASP A 118 -6.88 26.16 4.21
CA ASP A 118 -5.99 26.90 3.31
C ASP A 118 -5.88 26.17 1.98
N GLU A 119 -6.54 26.73 0.95
CA GLU A 119 -6.63 26.10 -0.36
C GLU A 119 -5.28 25.95 -1.05
N VAL A 120 -4.36 26.90 -0.84
CA VAL A 120 -3.03 26.89 -1.47
C VAL A 120 -2.19 25.78 -0.86
N LYS A 121 -2.20 25.65 0.47
CA LYS A 121 -1.47 24.57 1.16
C LYS A 121 -2.10 23.21 0.92
N LEU A 122 -3.44 23.15 0.81
CA LEU A 122 -4.14 21.92 0.44
C LEU A 122 -3.69 21.48 -0.94
N GLN A 123 -3.68 22.39 -1.92
CA GLN A 123 -3.22 22.12 -3.27
C GLN A 123 -1.76 21.62 -3.30
N GLN A 124 -0.86 22.25 -2.54
CA GLN A 124 0.53 21.78 -2.40
C GLN A 124 0.59 20.34 -1.85
N SER A 125 -0.20 20.04 -0.83
CA SER A 125 -0.26 18.70 -0.24
C SER A 125 -0.81 17.66 -1.24
N LEU A 126 -1.76 18.07 -2.09
CA LEU A 126 -2.32 17.22 -3.15
C LEU A 126 -1.29 16.98 -4.28
N GLU A 127 -0.49 17.98 -4.63
CA GLU A 127 0.60 17.85 -5.60
C GLU A 127 1.67 16.85 -5.15
N GLU A 128 1.98 16.78 -3.86
CA GLU A 128 2.95 15.82 -3.30
C GLU A 128 2.52 14.35 -3.52
N ILE A 129 1.22 14.07 -3.39
CA ILE A 129 0.68 12.74 -3.68
C ILE A 129 0.47 12.52 -5.19
N GLY A 130 0.60 13.57 -6.01
CA GLY A 130 0.53 13.54 -7.48
C GLY A 130 -0.78 14.09 -8.05
N TYR A 131 -1.69 14.58 -7.21
CA TYR A 131 -2.99 15.10 -7.61
C TYR A 131 -2.91 16.58 -8.01
N ARG A 132 -2.33 16.86 -9.19
CA ARG A 132 -1.89 18.20 -9.60
C ARG A 132 -3.00 19.16 -10.04
N HIS A 133 -4.19 18.70 -10.40
CA HIS A 133 -5.25 19.54 -11.00
C HIS A 133 -6.52 19.57 -10.15
N ALA A 134 -6.39 19.44 -8.83
CA ALA A 134 -7.50 19.30 -7.91
C ALA A 134 -8.46 20.52 -7.90
N GLN A 135 -7.96 21.74 -8.04
CA GLN A 135 -8.78 22.95 -7.88
C GLN A 135 -9.78 23.18 -9.02
N GLU A 136 -9.55 22.59 -10.19
CA GLU A 136 -10.43 22.74 -11.37
C GLU A 136 -11.67 21.84 -11.27
N GLN A 137 -11.73 21.03 -10.22
CA GLN A 137 -12.62 19.91 -10.07
C GLN A 137 -13.73 20.25 -9.06
N HIS A 138 -14.97 19.86 -9.38
CA HIS A 138 -16.15 20.12 -8.55
C HIS A 138 -15.98 19.57 -7.12
N ASP A 139 -15.21 18.51 -6.97
CA ASP A 139 -15.09 17.75 -5.73
C ASP A 139 -14.02 18.30 -4.77
N PHE A 140 -13.26 19.33 -5.17
CA PHE A 140 -12.33 20.05 -4.28
C PHE A 140 -13.06 20.67 -3.09
N GLN A 141 -14.27 21.21 -3.31
CA GLN A 141 -15.08 21.77 -2.23
C GLN A 141 -15.60 20.67 -1.29
N ALA A 142 -15.94 19.50 -1.82
CA ALA A 142 -16.36 18.36 -1.00
C ALA A 142 -15.19 17.84 -0.13
N LEU A 143 -13.98 17.80 -0.67
CA LEU A 143 -12.78 17.47 0.09
C LEU A 143 -12.52 18.49 1.21
N LYS A 144 -12.59 19.79 0.89
CA LYS A 144 -12.44 20.85 1.90
C LYS A 144 -13.46 20.70 3.02
N GLN A 145 -14.74 20.50 2.67
CA GLN A 145 -15.80 20.32 3.64
C GLN A 145 -15.53 19.12 4.55
N LEU A 146 -15.09 17.99 4.00
CA LEU A 146 -14.67 16.84 4.81
C LEU A 146 -13.56 17.22 5.80
N LEU A 147 -12.50 17.88 5.34
CA LEU A 147 -11.38 18.25 6.20
C LEU A 147 -11.80 19.22 7.31
N THR A 148 -12.65 20.19 6.99
CA THR A 148 -13.27 21.10 7.97
C THR A 148 -14.05 20.32 9.02
N GLU A 149 -14.92 19.39 8.60
CA GLU A 149 -15.74 18.58 9.53
C GLU A 149 -14.89 17.71 10.45
N LYS A 150 -13.86 17.04 9.90
CA LYS A 150 -12.89 16.22 10.65
C LYS A 150 -12.20 17.03 11.74
N ALA A 151 -11.73 18.23 11.39
CA ALA A 151 -10.99 19.10 12.30
C ALA A 151 -11.89 19.75 13.35
N ALA A 152 -13.09 20.19 12.97
CA ALA A 152 -14.04 20.85 13.88
C ALA A 152 -14.50 19.92 15.03
N HIS A 153 -14.51 18.61 14.80
CA HIS A 153 -14.94 17.59 15.77
C HIS A 153 -13.78 16.75 16.35
N TYR A 154 -12.53 17.15 16.14
CA TYR A 154 -11.35 16.39 16.55
C TYR A 154 -11.46 14.89 16.22
N GLU A 155 -11.84 14.56 14.98
CA GLU A 155 -12.10 13.17 14.61
C GLU A 155 -10.88 12.29 14.93
N LYS A 156 -11.10 11.29 15.79
CA LYS A 156 -10.04 10.38 16.30
C LYS A 156 -9.90 9.15 15.41
N SER A 157 -9.83 9.38 14.10
CA SER A 157 -9.72 8.33 13.09
C SER A 157 -8.36 8.40 12.42
N SER A 158 -7.67 7.26 12.35
CA SER A 158 -6.44 7.11 11.58
C SER A 158 -6.71 6.62 10.15
N VAL A 159 -7.99 6.54 9.73
CA VAL A 159 -8.36 6.10 8.39
C VAL A 159 -7.98 7.19 7.38
N PRO A 160 -7.16 6.88 6.37
CA PRO A 160 -6.77 7.86 5.37
C PRO A 160 -7.97 8.38 4.56
N VAL A 161 -7.92 9.66 4.20
CA VAL A 161 -8.86 10.25 3.24
C VAL A 161 -8.55 9.70 1.85
N ASN A 162 -9.44 8.84 1.33
CA ASN A 162 -9.30 8.28 -0.01
C ASN A 162 -9.67 9.32 -1.07
N LEU A 163 -8.67 9.85 -1.76
CA LEU A 163 -8.82 10.92 -2.74
C LEU A 163 -9.53 10.47 -4.02
N ILE A 164 -9.62 9.16 -4.30
CA ILE A 164 -10.30 8.65 -5.50
C ILE A 164 -11.78 9.04 -5.52
N ARG A 165 -12.38 9.21 -4.34
CA ARG A 165 -13.78 9.64 -4.18
C ARG A 165 -14.02 11.10 -4.55
N TYR A 166 -12.95 11.87 -4.65
CA TYR A 166 -12.98 13.30 -4.95
C TYR A 166 -12.38 13.59 -6.33
N MET A 167 -12.27 12.57 -7.19
CA MET A 167 -11.86 12.72 -8.58
C MET A 167 -13.10 12.96 -9.44
N SER A 168 -13.04 13.98 -10.29
CA SER A 168 -14.24 14.57 -10.91
C SER A 168 -14.73 13.96 -12.21
N GLU A 169 -14.03 12.96 -12.76
CA GLU A 169 -14.52 12.19 -13.89
C GLU A 169 -14.82 10.76 -13.45
N VAL A 170 -16.05 10.53 -13.00
CA VAL A 170 -16.57 9.18 -12.73
C VAL A 170 -17.68 8.92 -13.74
N SER A 171 -17.49 7.92 -14.60
CA SER A 171 -18.56 7.51 -15.51
C SER A 171 -19.77 7.03 -14.70
N ALA A 172 -20.97 7.44 -15.12
CA ALA A 172 -22.20 6.95 -14.52
C ALA A 172 -22.38 5.44 -14.74
N ASP A 173 -21.87 4.94 -15.86
CA ASP A 173 -21.93 3.54 -16.27
C ASP A 173 -20.68 2.75 -15.85
N GLU A 174 -20.85 1.46 -15.62
CA GLU A 174 -19.73 0.53 -15.38
C GLU A 174 -19.08 0.09 -16.69
N GLY A 175 -17.75 0.18 -16.76
CA GLY A 175 -16.92 -0.29 -17.86
C GLY A 175 -15.93 -1.36 -17.42
N THR A 176 -15.21 -1.92 -18.38
CA THR A 176 -14.08 -2.83 -18.12
C THR A 176 -12.84 -2.00 -17.83
N ILE A 177 -12.35 -2.06 -16.58
CA ILE A 177 -11.15 -1.34 -16.15
C ILE A 177 -9.88 -2.10 -16.51
N SER A 178 -9.96 -3.43 -16.60
CA SER A 178 -8.86 -4.28 -17.01
C SER A 178 -9.34 -5.67 -17.40
N ASP A 179 -8.57 -6.35 -18.23
CA ASP A 179 -8.83 -7.73 -18.62
C ASP A 179 -7.53 -8.51 -18.81
N ALA A 180 -7.64 -9.83 -18.76
CA ALA A 180 -6.61 -10.74 -19.18
C ALA A 180 -7.21 -12.07 -19.66
N SER A 181 -6.43 -12.81 -20.44
CA SER A 181 -6.84 -14.13 -20.92
C SER A 181 -5.68 -15.12 -20.97
N LEU A 182 -5.99 -16.40 -20.73
CA LEU A 182 -5.04 -17.50 -20.84
C LEU A 182 -5.68 -18.75 -21.47
N PRO A 183 -4.91 -19.54 -22.24
CA PRO A 183 -5.38 -20.80 -22.78
C PRO A 183 -5.57 -21.85 -21.68
N ILE A 184 -6.69 -22.55 -21.68
CA ILE A 184 -7.07 -23.57 -20.71
C ILE A 184 -7.37 -24.91 -21.38
N ASN A 185 -7.26 -26.00 -20.61
CA ASN A 185 -7.75 -27.30 -21.03
C ASN A 185 -9.26 -27.39 -20.77
N VAL A 186 -10.05 -27.46 -21.84
CA VAL A 186 -11.52 -27.53 -21.77
C VAL A 186 -12.08 -28.95 -21.74
N GLN A 187 -11.21 -29.97 -21.78
CA GLN A 187 -11.62 -31.37 -21.57
C GLN A 187 -11.81 -31.67 -20.07
N ASP A 188 -11.27 -30.82 -19.21
CA ASP A 188 -11.53 -30.80 -17.78
C ASP A 188 -12.90 -30.15 -17.50
N GLU A 189 -13.65 -30.65 -16.51
CA GLU A 189 -14.94 -30.07 -16.10
C GLU A 189 -14.76 -28.79 -15.26
N SER A 190 -13.57 -28.58 -14.69
CA SER A 190 -13.22 -27.43 -13.86
C SER A 190 -13.63 -26.07 -14.45
N PRO A 191 -13.35 -25.75 -15.73
CA PRO A 191 -13.76 -24.49 -16.31
C PRO A 191 -15.28 -24.32 -16.41
N THR A 192 -16.00 -25.39 -16.74
CA THR A 192 -17.47 -25.35 -16.83
C THR A 192 -18.10 -25.17 -15.45
N ASN A 193 -17.56 -25.84 -14.43
CA ASN A 193 -18.03 -25.71 -13.04
C ASN A 193 -17.77 -24.29 -12.51
N TRP A 194 -16.59 -23.74 -12.77
CA TRP A 194 -16.28 -22.35 -12.40
C TRP A 194 -17.24 -21.35 -13.02
N ILE A 195 -17.49 -21.43 -14.32
CA ILE A 195 -18.41 -20.50 -15.00
C ILE A 195 -19.84 -20.66 -14.48
N ARG A 196 -20.28 -21.87 -14.10
CA ARG A 196 -21.62 -22.07 -13.55
C ARG A 196 -21.80 -21.41 -12.18
N ASN A 197 -20.78 -21.45 -11.34
CA ASN A 197 -20.89 -21.11 -9.92
C ASN A 197 -20.32 -19.73 -9.58
N HIS A 198 -19.32 -19.27 -10.35
CA HIS A 198 -18.50 -18.09 -10.04
C HIS A 198 -18.20 -17.23 -11.28
N SER A 199 -19.04 -17.26 -12.32
CA SER A 199 -18.83 -16.40 -13.50
C SER A 199 -18.76 -14.91 -13.17
N THR A 200 -19.39 -14.49 -12.08
CA THR A 200 -19.46 -13.10 -11.65
C THR A 200 -19.27 -13.01 -10.15
N ILE A 201 -18.28 -12.25 -9.71
CA ILE A 201 -17.97 -12.03 -8.29
C ILE A 201 -17.99 -10.54 -8.01
N SER A 202 -18.83 -10.10 -7.06
CA SER A 202 -18.87 -8.72 -6.61
C SER A 202 -17.91 -8.52 -5.43
N VAL A 203 -17.12 -7.45 -5.47
CA VAL A 203 -16.13 -7.13 -4.44
C VAL A 203 -16.39 -5.72 -3.92
N PRO A 204 -16.94 -5.57 -2.71
CA PRO A 204 -17.14 -4.25 -2.11
C PRO A 204 -15.82 -3.50 -1.90
N ILE A 205 -15.92 -2.21 -1.59
CA ILE A 205 -14.76 -1.34 -1.39
C ILE A 205 -13.97 -1.83 -0.17
N GLY A 206 -12.65 -1.99 -0.31
CA GLY A 206 -11.75 -2.39 0.77
C GLY A 206 -11.77 -3.88 1.10
N GLU A 207 -12.70 -4.64 0.54
CA GLU A 207 -12.83 -6.07 0.78
C GLU A 207 -11.75 -6.89 0.06
N LYS A 208 -11.42 -8.03 0.67
CA LYS A 208 -10.45 -9.00 0.16
C LYS A 208 -11.16 -10.21 -0.43
N ILE A 209 -10.56 -10.78 -1.46
CA ILE A 209 -10.96 -12.08 -2.01
C ILE A 209 -9.78 -13.02 -1.99
N SER A 210 -10.00 -14.19 -1.38
CA SER A 210 -9.14 -15.37 -1.46
C SER A 210 -9.70 -16.30 -2.52
N LEU A 211 -8.88 -16.69 -3.49
CA LEU A 211 -9.32 -17.63 -4.51
C LEU A 211 -9.48 -19.05 -3.95
N ASN A 212 -8.62 -19.46 -3.01
CA ASN A 212 -8.78 -20.73 -2.31
C ASN A 212 -10.11 -20.79 -1.54
N THR A 213 -10.52 -19.71 -0.84
CA THR A 213 -11.82 -19.67 -0.17
C THR A 213 -12.96 -19.87 -1.18
N LEU A 214 -12.95 -19.14 -2.30
CA LEU A 214 -13.99 -19.28 -3.33
C LEU A 214 -14.08 -20.70 -3.90
N LEU A 215 -12.94 -21.35 -4.15
CA LEU A 215 -12.89 -22.70 -4.71
C LEU A 215 -13.28 -23.77 -3.70
N ASN A 216 -12.94 -23.59 -2.43
CA ASN A 216 -13.23 -24.56 -1.37
C ASN A 216 -14.68 -24.47 -0.87
N ASP A 217 -15.29 -23.29 -0.96
CA ASP A 217 -16.69 -23.06 -0.62
C ASP A 217 -17.65 -23.59 -1.69
N ASP A 218 -17.14 -24.06 -2.85
CA ASP A 218 -17.94 -24.70 -3.89
C ASP A 218 -18.14 -26.20 -3.58
N PRO A 219 -19.31 -26.62 -3.07
CA PRO A 219 -19.56 -28.02 -2.71
C PRO A 219 -19.64 -28.95 -3.95
N THR A 220 -19.67 -28.38 -5.15
CA THR A 220 -19.78 -29.11 -6.43
C THR A 220 -18.47 -29.13 -7.22
N GLY A 221 -17.48 -28.32 -6.82
CA GLY A 221 -16.31 -28.02 -7.63
C GLY A 221 -15.08 -28.84 -7.24
N LEU A 222 -14.80 -29.92 -7.97
CA LEU A 222 -13.45 -30.48 -8.04
C LEU A 222 -12.68 -29.76 -9.15
N TYR A 223 -11.74 -28.92 -8.74
CA TYR A 223 -10.92 -28.12 -9.67
C TYR A 223 -9.53 -28.72 -9.84
N SER A 224 -9.11 -28.95 -11.09
CA SER A 224 -7.76 -29.44 -11.39
C SER A 224 -6.70 -28.40 -11.00
N ALA A 225 -5.51 -28.87 -10.61
CA ALA A 225 -4.42 -27.97 -10.24
C ALA A 225 -3.98 -27.04 -11.39
N GLU A 226 -4.05 -27.53 -12.64
CA GLU A 226 -3.81 -26.70 -13.83
C GLU A 226 -4.84 -25.58 -13.92
N PHE A 227 -6.14 -25.90 -13.84
CA PHE A 227 -7.20 -24.90 -13.93
C PHE A 227 -7.12 -23.88 -12.79
N LYS A 228 -6.93 -24.33 -11.54
CA LYS A 228 -6.75 -23.45 -10.37
C LYS A 228 -5.62 -22.44 -10.60
N THR A 229 -4.47 -22.90 -11.07
CA THR A 229 -3.31 -22.03 -11.35
C THR A 229 -3.57 -21.08 -12.51
N LYS A 230 -4.20 -21.55 -13.60
CA LYS A 230 -4.51 -20.70 -14.75
C LYS A 230 -5.55 -19.64 -14.42
N LEU A 231 -6.59 -19.98 -13.65
CA LEU A 231 -7.58 -19.03 -13.16
C LEU A 231 -6.94 -17.95 -12.29
N ALA A 232 -6.14 -18.36 -11.30
CA ALA A 232 -5.39 -17.44 -10.45
C ALA A 232 -4.49 -16.52 -11.30
N SER A 233 -3.75 -17.09 -12.25
CA SER A 233 -2.84 -16.34 -13.11
C SER A 233 -3.57 -15.36 -14.02
N THR A 234 -4.72 -15.73 -14.60
CA THR A 234 -5.54 -14.81 -15.41
C THR A 234 -6.07 -13.66 -14.55
N LEU A 235 -6.58 -13.95 -13.34
CA LEU A 235 -7.06 -12.91 -12.42
C LEU A 235 -5.93 -11.99 -11.96
N TYR A 236 -4.75 -12.53 -11.65
CA TYR A 236 -3.58 -11.75 -11.30
C TYR A 236 -3.14 -10.85 -12.47
N ALA A 237 -3.08 -11.39 -13.69
CA ALA A 237 -2.73 -10.63 -14.88
C ALA A 237 -3.69 -9.46 -15.15
N ALA A 238 -5.01 -9.67 -14.97
CA ALA A 238 -5.98 -8.57 -15.03
C ALA A 238 -5.76 -7.56 -13.89
N SER A 239 -5.48 -8.04 -12.69
CA SER A 239 -5.25 -7.18 -11.51
C SER A 239 -4.00 -6.29 -11.65
N LEU A 240 -3.00 -6.71 -12.41
CA LEU A 240 -1.78 -5.92 -12.66
C LEU A 240 -2.06 -4.58 -13.34
N ASN A 241 -3.04 -4.53 -14.25
CA ASN A 241 -3.45 -3.32 -14.96
C ASN A 241 -4.75 -2.71 -14.41
N ALA A 242 -5.14 -3.09 -13.19
CA ALA A 242 -6.29 -2.54 -12.48
C ALA A 242 -5.84 -1.86 -11.18
N PRO A 243 -6.60 -0.92 -10.63
CA PRO A 243 -6.39 -0.32 -9.30
C PRO A 243 -6.72 -1.28 -8.12
N ILE A 244 -6.24 -2.52 -8.22
CA ILE A 244 -6.41 -3.59 -7.23
C ILE A 244 -5.08 -3.85 -6.53
N GLU A 245 -5.14 -4.05 -5.21
CA GLU A 245 -4.00 -4.44 -4.40
C GLU A 245 -3.85 -5.97 -4.43
N VAL A 246 -2.65 -6.46 -4.75
CA VAL A 246 -2.33 -7.90 -4.69
C VAL A 246 -1.72 -8.16 -3.32
N VAL A 247 -2.49 -8.78 -2.43
CA VAL A 247 -2.14 -9.00 -1.02
C VAL A 247 -1.28 -10.26 -0.85
N SER A 248 -1.58 -11.31 -1.61
CA SER A 248 -0.83 -12.57 -1.58
C SER A 248 -0.74 -13.16 -2.98
N ARG A 249 0.45 -13.65 -3.33
CA ARG A 249 0.74 -14.36 -4.57
C ARG A 249 1.96 -15.26 -4.37
N SER A 250 1.98 -16.40 -5.03
CA SER A 250 3.17 -17.24 -5.18
C SER A 250 3.34 -17.67 -6.64
N ILE A 251 4.55 -18.09 -7.01
CA ILE A 251 4.87 -18.70 -8.32
C ILE A 251 5.26 -20.16 -8.10
N SER A 252 5.19 -20.98 -9.14
CA SER A 252 5.69 -22.35 -9.08
C SER A 252 7.18 -22.38 -9.40
N GLU A 253 7.89 -23.41 -8.95
CA GLU A 253 9.34 -23.53 -9.21
C GLU A 253 9.65 -23.70 -10.70
N SER A 254 8.78 -24.39 -11.44
CA SER A 254 9.04 -24.85 -12.80
C SER A 254 8.15 -24.22 -13.88
N ASN A 255 7.13 -23.45 -13.48
CA ASN A 255 6.07 -22.94 -14.37
C ASN A 255 5.49 -24.03 -15.27
N GLN A 256 5.13 -25.16 -14.64
CA GLN A 256 4.72 -26.39 -15.34
C GLN A 256 3.48 -26.23 -16.22
N TYR A 257 2.65 -25.21 -15.96
CA TYR A 257 1.43 -24.94 -16.73
C TYR A 257 1.63 -23.88 -17.83
N ASN A 258 2.87 -23.49 -18.11
CA ASN A 258 3.27 -22.58 -19.18
C ASN A 258 2.54 -21.23 -19.13
N VAL A 259 2.39 -20.68 -17.93
CA VAL A 259 1.85 -19.33 -17.75
C VAL A 259 2.90 -18.31 -18.22
N PRO A 260 2.53 -17.19 -18.87
CA PRO A 260 3.51 -16.18 -19.25
C PRO A 260 4.27 -15.67 -18.02
N LEU A 261 5.59 -15.54 -18.15
CA LEU A 261 6.47 -15.13 -17.06
C LEU A 261 6.10 -13.73 -16.55
N GLY A 262 6.21 -13.51 -15.24
CA GLY A 262 5.76 -12.29 -14.57
C GLY A 262 4.24 -12.24 -14.30
N THR A 263 3.46 -13.22 -14.76
CA THR A 263 2.00 -13.28 -14.58
C THR A 263 1.51 -14.58 -13.95
N GLU A 264 2.41 -15.46 -13.51
CA GLU A 264 2.01 -16.69 -12.82
C GLU A 264 1.50 -16.38 -11.42
N ALA A 265 0.33 -16.88 -11.06
CA ALA A 265 -0.09 -17.02 -9.68
C ALA A 265 -0.38 -18.51 -9.44
N TYR A 266 0.51 -19.18 -8.72
CA TYR A 266 0.43 -20.59 -8.41
C TYR A 266 -0.52 -20.85 -7.24
N LEU A 267 -1.48 -21.74 -7.44
CA LEU A 267 -2.49 -22.08 -6.46
C LEU A 267 -2.35 -23.53 -6.00
N SER A 268 -2.35 -23.73 -4.69
CA SER A 268 -2.31 -25.03 -4.01
C SER A 268 -3.06 -24.92 -2.69
N GLU A 269 -3.13 -26.00 -1.91
CA GLU A 269 -3.76 -25.97 -0.58
C GLU A 269 -3.07 -24.99 0.38
N THR A 270 -1.80 -24.67 0.15
CA THR A 270 -0.99 -23.78 1.00
C THR A 270 -0.61 -22.46 0.34
N THR A 271 -0.89 -22.29 -0.96
CA THR A 271 -0.57 -21.07 -1.70
C THR A 271 -1.83 -20.51 -2.32
N ASP A 272 -2.08 -19.23 -2.06
CA ASP A 272 -3.32 -18.55 -2.44
C ASP A 272 -3.02 -17.28 -3.24
N LEU A 273 -3.98 -16.89 -4.09
CA LEU A 273 -4.06 -15.55 -4.64
C LEU A 273 -5.08 -14.76 -3.83
N VAL A 274 -4.61 -13.72 -3.15
CA VAL A 274 -5.47 -12.79 -2.41
C VAL A 274 -5.35 -11.42 -3.04
N ILE A 275 -6.49 -10.84 -3.43
CA ILE A 275 -6.59 -9.48 -3.93
C ILE A 275 -7.52 -8.64 -3.04
N LYS A 276 -7.32 -7.33 -3.02
CA LYS A 276 -8.14 -6.38 -2.29
C LYS A 276 -8.61 -5.27 -3.21
N ASN A 277 -9.90 -4.96 -3.14
CA ASN A 277 -10.47 -3.85 -3.88
C ASN A 277 -10.03 -2.51 -3.28
N SER A 278 -9.04 -1.88 -3.91
CA SER A 278 -8.51 -0.58 -3.51
C SER A 278 -8.95 0.55 -4.45
N TYR A 279 -9.88 0.29 -5.37
CA TYR A 279 -10.30 1.28 -6.39
C TYR A 279 -11.17 2.41 -5.85
N GLY A 280 -11.71 2.28 -4.64
CA GLY A 280 -12.62 3.28 -4.05
C GLY A 280 -14.08 3.15 -4.47
N TYR A 281 -14.38 2.28 -5.45
CA TYR A 281 -15.72 1.86 -5.88
C TYR A 281 -15.86 0.33 -5.80
N PRO A 282 -17.07 -0.21 -5.65
CA PRO A 282 -17.29 -1.65 -5.79
C PRO A 282 -16.84 -2.12 -7.18
N ILE A 283 -16.20 -3.28 -7.24
CA ILE A 283 -15.79 -3.88 -8.51
C ILE A 283 -16.54 -5.19 -8.74
N THR A 284 -16.64 -5.60 -9.99
CA THR A 284 -17.13 -6.90 -10.40
C THR A 284 -16.06 -7.62 -11.21
N ILE A 285 -15.73 -8.84 -10.83
CA ILE A 285 -14.85 -9.74 -11.58
C ILE A 285 -15.74 -10.67 -12.40
N GLN A 286 -15.60 -10.63 -13.73
CA GLN A 286 -16.34 -11.47 -14.65
C GLN A 286 -15.39 -12.46 -15.32
N SER A 287 -15.72 -13.74 -15.24
CA SER A 287 -15.03 -14.82 -15.93
C SER A 287 -15.86 -15.30 -17.12
N SER A 288 -15.22 -15.53 -18.25
CA SER A 288 -15.85 -16.13 -19.43
C SER A 288 -14.91 -17.12 -20.11
N ILE A 289 -15.49 -18.05 -20.87
CA ILE A 289 -14.74 -19.01 -21.67
C ILE A 289 -15.21 -18.93 -23.11
N SER A 290 -14.27 -18.76 -24.04
CA SER A 290 -14.52 -18.81 -25.47
C SER A 290 -13.52 -19.75 -26.14
N GLY A 291 -14.02 -20.83 -26.74
CA GLY A 291 -13.17 -21.90 -27.25
C GLY A 291 -12.34 -22.52 -26.12
N SER A 292 -11.01 -22.45 -26.22
CA SER A 292 -10.06 -22.93 -25.20
C SER A 292 -9.40 -21.80 -24.42
N THR A 293 -10.04 -20.65 -24.31
CA THR A 293 -9.48 -19.46 -23.64
C THR A 293 -10.38 -19.05 -22.49
N LEU A 294 -9.78 -18.92 -21.30
CA LEU A 294 -10.37 -18.29 -20.13
C LEU A 294 -10.04 -16.81 -20.16
N SER A 295 -11.05 -15.96 -20.03
CA SER A 295 -10.90 -14.52 -19.89
C SER A 295 -11.45 -14.07 -18.54
N VAL A 296 -10.75 -13.12 -17.91
CA VAL A 296 -11.19 -12.43 -16.71
C VAL A 296 -11.23 -10.94 -17.01
N GLU A 297 -12.38 -10.32 -16.79
CA GLU A 297 -12.58 -8.87 -16.85
C GLU A 297 -12.85 -8.34 -15.46
N ILE A 298 -12.19 -7.25 -15.09
CA ILE A 298 -12.50 -6.47 -13.91
C ILE A 298 -13.30 -5.26 -14.38
N ARG A 299 -14.45 -5.03 -13.75
CA ARG A 299 -15.40 -3.98 -14.13
C ARG A 299 -15.75 -3.11 -12.94
N SER A 300 -15.94 -1.83 -13.20
CA SER A 300 -16.36 -0.82 -12.23
C SER A 300 -16.71 0.47 -12.97
N ARG A 301 -17.14 1.50 -12.24
CA ARG A 301 -17.19 2.86 -12.75
C ARG A 301 -15.81 3.29 -13.23
N MET A 302 -15.72 3.81 -14.44
CA MET A 302 -14.46 4.28 -15.03
C MET A 302 -14.11 5.65 -14.47
N THR A 303 -12.82 5.87 -14.29
CA THR A 303 -12.25 7.13 -13.81
C THR A 303 -10.99 7.45 -14.59
N ASP A 304 -10.50 8.68 -14.50
CA ASP A 304 -9.18 9.05 -15.03
C ASP A 304 -8.01 8.30 -14.37
N LEU A 305 -8.25 7.75 -13.17
CA LEU A 305 -7.31 6.87 -12.49
C LEU A 305 -7.19 5.54 -13.25
N HIS A 306 -5.99 5.20 -13.69
CA HIS A 306 -5.68 3.89 -14.26
C HIS A 306 -4.29 3.41 -13.86
N VAL A 307 -4.06 2.10 -14.00
CA VAL A 307 -2.78 1.46 -13.65
C VAL A 307 -2.31 0.68 -14.86
N THR A 308 -1.02 0.78 -15.18
CA THR A 308 -0.40 -0.05 -16.22
C THR A 308 0.73 -0.86 -15.62
N ALA A 309 0.90 -2.09 -16.12
CA ALA A 309 1.99 -2.95 -15.73
C ALA A 309 3.00 -3.10 -16.87
N GLN A 310 4.28 -3.04 -16.51
CA GLN A 310 5.39 -3.26 -17.42
C GLN A 310 6.26 -4.40 -16.89
N LYS A 311 6.75 -5.24 -17.80
CA LYS A 311 7.68 -6.32 -17.49
C LYS A 311 9.07 -5.91 -17.95
N SER A 312 10.09 -6.20 -17.15
CA SER A 312 11.48 -6.05 -17.58
C SER A 312 11.79 -6.99 -18.74
N ASP A 313 12.89 -6.69 -19.44
CA ASP A 313 13.55 -7.69 -20.26
C ASP A 313 13.90 -8.90 -19.37
N GLN A 314 13.63 -10.10 -19.88
CA GLN A 314 13.79 -11.33 -19.10
C GLN A 314 15.28 -11.66 -18.98
N ASN A 315 15.81 -11.62 -17.76
CA ASN A 315 17.19 -12.01 -17.52
C ASN A 315 17.33 -13.53 -17.64
N VAL A 316 18.30 -14.00 -18.43
CA VAL A 316 18.54 -15.43 -18.67
C VAL A 316 19.45 -15.98 -17.59
N LEU A 317 18.99 -17.00 -16.89
CA LEU A 317 19.78 -17.71 -15.88
C LEU A 317 20.35 -18.99 -16.51
N PRO A 318 21.66 -19.08 -16.75
CA PRO A 318 22.24 -20.25 -17.40
C PRO A 318 22.16 -21.48 -16.49
N PHE A 319 21.92 -22.64 -17.09
CA PHE A 319 22.04 -23.91 -16.38
C PHE A 319 23.50 -24.37 -16.29
N ARG A 320 23.81 -25.25 -15.33
CA ARG A 320 25.13 -25.87 -15.20
C ARG A 320 25.11 -27.28 -15.79
N VAL A 321 26.27 -27.74 -16.28
CA VAL A 321 26.47 -29.15 -16.66
C VAL A 321 27.05 -29.91 -15.47
N GLN A 322 26.36 -30.95 -15.03
CA GLN A 322 26.79 -31.86 -13.97
C GLN A 322 27.18 -33.19 -14.59
N ILE A 323 28.40 -33.66 -14.28
CA ILE A 323 28.88 -34.97 -14.74
C ILE A 323 28.63 -35.98 -13.63
N GLN A 324 27.83 -37.00 -13.92
CA GLN A 324 27.61 -38.14 -13.03
C GLN A 324 28.31 -39.37 -13.59
N LEU A 325 29.27 -39.93 -12.86
CA LEU A 325 29.96 -41.13 -13.29
C LEU A 325 29.10 -42.37 -13.03
N VAL A 326 28.95 -43.22 -14.04
CA VAL A 326 28.22 -44.49 -13.97
C VAL A 326 29.14 -45.65 -14.35
N THR A 327 28.93 -46.82 -13.76
CA THR A 327 29.71 -48.03 -14.06
C THR A 327 29.05 -48.91 -15.13
N ASN A 328 27.72 -48.78 -15.29
CA ASN A 328 26.96 -49.52 -16.29
C ASN A 328 26.90 -48.70 -17.60
N PRO A 329 27.44 -49.19 -18.73
CA PRO A 329 27.40 -48.49 -20.01
C PRO A 329 25.97 -48.24 -20.52
N TYR A 330 24.98 -49.02 -20.09
CA TYR A 330 23.56 -48.80 -20.44
C TYR A 330 22.95 -47.58 -19.74
N LEU A 331 23.63 -47.00 -18.74
CA LEU A 331 23.18 -45.79 -18.04
C LEU A 331 23.81 -44.51 -18.60
N VAL A 332 24.66 -44.59 -19.63
CA VAL A 332 25.21 -43.42 -20.31
C VAL A 332 24.09 -42.70 -21.07
N LYS A 333 23.78 -41.48 -20.64
CA LYS A 333 22.75 -40.63 -21.22
C LYS A 333 23.01 -39.17 -20.87
N THR A 334 22.34 -38.26 -21.57
CA THR A 334 22.28 -36.85 -21.22
C THR A 334 20.83 -36.47 -20.92
N GLU A 335 20.60 -35.93 -19.73
CA GLU A 335 19.36 -35.24 -19.38
C GLU A 335 19.59 -33.76 -19.64
N LEU A 336 18.92 -33.22 -20.66
CA LEU A 336 19.12 -31.85 -21.13
C LEU A 336 18.75 -30.83 -20.04
N GLY A 337 19.60 -29.81 -19.91
CA GLY A 337 19.31 -28.67 -19.05
C GLY A 337 18.27 -27.72 -19.65
N LYS A 338 17.71 -26.87 -18.81
CA LYS A 338 16.81 -25.77 -19.20
C LYS A 338 17.28 -24.50 -18.52
N GLU A 339 17.49 -23.45 -19.29
CA GLU A 339 17.79 -22.14 -18.72
C GLU A 339 16.63 -21.64 -17.86
N GLY A 340 16.96 -20.94 -16.78
CA GLY A 340 16.02 -20.20 -15.96
C GLY A 340 15.78 -18.81 -16.50
N ARG A 341 14.86 -18.10 -15.87
CA ARG A 341 14.49 -16.73 -16.22
C ARG A 341 14.19 -15.93 -14.96
N GLU A 342 14.57 -14.67 -14.94
CA GLU A 342 14.14 -13.71 -13.94
C GLU A 342 13.40 -12.55 -14.62
N VAL A 343 12.26 -12.17 -14.07
CA VAL A 343 11.38 -11.14 -14.64
C VAL A 343 10.90 -10.22 -13.53
N THR A 344 11.14 -8.92 -13.69
CA THR A 344 10.57 -7.89 -12.80
C THR A 344 9.29 -7.35 -13.41
N VAL A 345 8.25 -7.21 -12.60
CA VAL A 345 7.00 -6.54 -12.97
C VAL A 345 6.88 -5.27 -12.16
N SER A 346 6.75 -4.14 -12.84
CA SER A 346 6.49 -2.84 -12.23
C SER A 346 5.09 -2.37 -12.61
N ARG A 347 4.46 -1.62 -11.72
CA ARG A 347 3.17 -0.97 -11.95
C ARG A 347 3.33 0.53 -11.85
N THR A 348 2.68 1.24 -12.74
CA THR A 348 2.65 2.70 -12.78
C THR A 348 1.21 3.17 -12.65
N ILE A 349 0.99 4.10 -11.72
CA ILE A 349 -0.31 4.73 -11.46
C ILE A 349 -0.39 6.02 -12.24
N PHE A 350 -1.51 6.22 -12.93
CA PHE A 350 -1.80 7.43 -13.70
C PHE A 350 -3.12 8.05 -13.26
N ILE A 351 -3.18 9.38 -13.34
CA ILE A 351 -4.42 10.15 -13.29
C ILE A 351 -4.47 10.98 -14.58
N GLY A 352 -5.37 10.65 -15.49
CA GLY A 352 -5.35 11.22 -16.83
C GLY A 352 -4.02 10.89 -17.51
N SER A 353 -3.28 11.88 -17.99
CA SER A 353 -1.94 11.67 -18.56
C SER A 353 -0.80 11.69 -17.54
N ASP A 354 -1.06 12.03 -16.29
CA ASP A 354 -0.03 12.30 -15.30
C ASP A 354 0.39 11.02 -14.59
N GLU A 355 1.69 10.71 -14.66
CA GLU A 355 2.30 9.65 -13.85
C GLU A 355 2.40 10.11 -12.39
N ILE A 356 1.80 9.32 -11.51
CA ILE A 356 1.72 9.59 -10.07
C ILE A 356 2.83 8.91 -9.31
N ASP A 357 3.05 7.63 -9.64
CA ASP A 357 4.03 6.77 -8.97
C ASP A 357 4.30 5.52 -9.80
N THR A 358 5.51 4.98 -9.66
CA THR A 358 5.93 3.69 -10.24
C THR A 358 6.59 2.85 -9.17
N PHE A 359 6.11 1.62 -8.98
CA PHE A 359 6.66 0.70 -7.97
C PHE A 359 6.81 -0.72 -8.53
N VAL A 360 7.78 -1.47 -7.98
CA VAL A 360 7.98 -2.87 -8.30
C VAL A 360 6.88 -3.70 -7.63
N GLN A 361 6.07 -4.40 -8.43
CA GLN A 361 5.03 -5.30 -7.96
C GLN A 361 5.58 -6.69 -7.63
N SER A 362 6.52 -7.20 -8.44
CA SER A 362 7.15 -8.50 -8.19
C SER A 362 8.49 -8.65 -8.90
N VAL A 363 9.34 -9.52 -8.36
CA VAL A 363 10.52 -10.06 -9.03
C VAL A 363 10.36 -11.58 -9.00
N ASP A 364 10.12 -12.16 -10.17
CA ASP A 364 9.88 -13.60 -10.31
C ASP A 364 11.15 -14.28 -10.79
N THR A 365 11.61 -15.30 -10.07
CA THR A 365 12.77 -16.11 -10.44
C THR A 365 12.34 -17.55 -10.72
N TYR A 366 12.46 -17.96 -11.97
CA TYR A 366 12.24 -19.34 -12.44
C TYR A 366 13.60 -20.00 -12.61
N PHE A 367 13.96 -20.92 -11.71
CA PHE A 367 15.32 -21.45 -11.64
C PHE A 367 15.69 -22.34 -12.85
N PRO A 368 16.96 -22.33 -13.29
CA PRO A 368 17.44 -23.25 -14.31
C PRO A 368 17.41 -24.70 -13.82
N ILE A 369 17.15 -25.62 -14.74
CA ILE A 369 17.32 -27.06 -14.56
C ILE A 369 18.69 -27.43 -15.11
N ASN A 370 19.58 -27.99 -14.28
CA ASN A 370 20.92 -28.38 -14.70
C ASN A 370 20.89 -29.53 -15.72
N GLU A 371 21.82 -29.51 -16.66
CA GLU A 371 22.07 -30.63 -17.53
C GLU A 371 22.85 -31.70 -16.77
N ILE A 372 22.40 -32.96 -16.85
CA ILE A 372 23.10 -34.09 -16.21
C ILE A 372 23.64 -35.01 -17.30
N GLN A 373 24.96 -35.12 -17.36
CA GLN A 373 25.66 -36.04 -18.26
C GLN A 373 26.15 -37.26 -17.48
N TYR A 374 25.54 -38.41 -17.75
CA TYR A 374 25.96 -39.69 -17.19
C TYR A 374 27.08 -40.26 -18.05
N ARG A 375 28.31 -40.27 -17.55
CA ARG A 375 29.50 -40.72 -18.28
C ARG A 375 30.07 -41.99 -17.67
N LEU A 376 30.62 -42.89 -18.48
CA LEU A 376 31.24 -44.11 -17.97
C LEU A 376 32.45 -43.77 -17.11
N GLN A 377 32.54 -44.38 -15.92
CA GLN A 377 33.73 -44.28 -15.09
C GLN A 377 34.88 -45.00 -15.79
N GLU A 378 35.92 -44.27 -16.19
CA GLU A 378 37.14 -44.89 -16.70
C GLU A 378 37.83 -45.65 -15.56
N VAL A 379 37.86 -46.98 -15.70
CA VAL A 379 38.70 -47.82 -14.84
C VAL A 379 40.10 -47.74 -15.44
N ALA A 380 41.06 -47.18 -14.71
CA ALA A 380 42.45 -47.19 -15.12
C ALA A 380 42.88 -48.64 -15.40
N SER A 381 43.20 -48.95 -16.66
CA SER A 381 43.83 -50.23 -17.00
C SER A 381 45.21 -50.26 -16.36
N PRO A 382 45.59 -51.35 -15.66
CA PRO A 382 46.95 -51.47 -15.14
C PRO A 382 47.93 -51.45 -16.31
N GLU A 383 48.86 -50.49 -16.28
CA GLU A 383 49.94 -50.38 -17.26
C GLU A 383 50.63 -51.75 -17.40
N GLN A 384 50.58 -52.31 -18.61
CA GLN A 384 51.42 -53.47 -18.93
C GLN A 384 52.88 -53.03 -18.91
N ASN A 385 53.57 -53.48 -17.85
CA ASN A 385 55.02 -53.50 -17.71
C ASN A 385 55.72 -53.83 -19.03
N GLY A 386 56.59 -52.91 -19.46
CA GLY A 386 57.45 -53.08 -20.61
C GLY A 386 58.51 -54.17 -20.46
N SER A 387 59.01 -54.63 -21.60
CA SER A 387 60.29 -55.33 -21.73
C SER A 387 60.79 -55.21 -23.19
N PRO A 388 62.08 -55.43 -23.48
CA PRO A 388 63.06 -54.37 -23.69
C PRO A 388 63.57 -54.26 -25.13
N ALA A 389 64.20 -53.12 -25.42
CA ALA A 389 64.82 -52.75 -26.69
C ALA A 389 66.10 -53.53 -27.05
N SER A 390 66.41 -53.65 -28.35
CA SER A 390 67.78 -53.49 -28.91
C SER A 390 67.81 -53.56 -30.47
N PRO A 391 68.90 -53.16 -31.17
CA PRO A 391 69.29 -51.77 -31.42
C PRO A 391 69.62 -51.48 -32.92
N GLY A 392 69.70 -50.20 -33.32
CA GLY A 392 70.18 -49.83 -34.66
C GLY A 392 70.23 -48.31 -34.95
N SER A 393 71.22 -47.61 -34.38
CA SER A 393 72.27 -46.78 -35.05
C SER A 393 71.99 -46.23 -36.48
N THR A 394 72.22 -44.97 -36.91
CA THR A 394 72.80 -43.72 -36.35
C THR A 394 72.62 -42.55 -37.38
N TYR A 395 72.81 -41.30 -36.90
CA TYR A 395 73.19 -40.01 -37.56
C TYR A 395 72.07 -39.11 -38.13
N ASP A 396 72.01 -37.79 -37.92
CA ASP A 396 72.77 -36.80 -37.12
C ASP A 396 71.99 -35.44 -37.08
N SER A 397 72.23 -34.66 -36.01
CA SER A 397 72.18 -33.18 -35.78
C SER A 397 71.33 -32.26 -36.69
N SER A 398 70.67 -31.20 -36.19
CA SER A 398 71.10 -30.21 -35.19
C SER A 398 69.93 -29.29 -34.78
N GLY A 399 70.04 -28.65 -33.60
CA GLY A 399 69.44 -27.33 -33.35
C GLY A 399 68.60 -27.24 -32.09
N GLY A 400 69.23 -26.90 -30.96
CA GLY A 400 68.54 -26.70 -29.69
C GLY A 400 67.91 -25.32 -29.52
N GLN A 401 66.99 -25.21 -28.56
CA GLN A 401 67.07 -24.23 -27.48
C GLN A 401 66.05 -24.53 -26.39
N THR A 402 66.58 -24.66 -25.18
CA THR A 402 65.92 -24.68 -23.88
C THR A 402 65.26 -23.36 -23.56
N ASN A 403 64.03 -23.38 -23.03
CA ASN A 403 63.50 -22.37 -22.11
C ASN A 403 62.41 -22.99 -21.22
N THR A 404 62.76 -23.33 -19.99
CA THR A 404 61.85 -23.31 -18.82
C THR A 404 61.56 -21.85 -18.47
N PRO A 405 60.33 -21.53 -17.99
CA PRO A 405 60.21 -21.36 -16.54
C PRO A 405 58.85 -21.75 -15.91
N THR A 406 58.99 -22.40 -14.75
CA THR A 406 58.25 -22.25 -13.47
C THR A 406 56.72 -22.28 -13.38
N THR A 407 56.26 -23.31 -12.66
CA THR A 407 55.09 -23.35 -11.77
C THR A 407 55.18 -22.30 -10.65
N PRO A 408 54.04 -21.77 -10.16
CA PRO A 408 53.91 -21.35 -8.77
C PRO A 408 52.97 -22.28 -8.03
N SER A 409 53.49 -22.86 -6.95
CA SER A 409 52.71 -23.54 -5.93
C SER A 409 52.40 -22.56 -4.79
N THR A 410 51.22 -22.76 -4.21
CA THR A 410 50.65 -22.30 -2.94
C THR A 410 51.56 -21.72 -1.85
N GLY A 411 51.03 -20.69 -1.17
CA GLY A 411 51.45 -20.27 0.16
C GLY A 411 50.52 -19.20 0.75
N THR A 412 49.68 -19.58 1.71
CA THR A 412 49.28 -18.74 2.87
C THR A 412 50.43 -18.81 3.90
N PRO A 413 50.64 -17.85 4.85
CA PRO A 413 49.68 -17.53 5.93
C PRO A 413 49.68 -16.08 6.52
N SER A 414 48.56 -15.75 7.22
CA SER A 414 48.43 -14.93 8.47
C SER A 414 48.84 -13.43 8.49
N THR A 415 48.29 -12.49 9.28
CA THR A 415 47.31 -12.41 10.39
C THR A 415 47.01 -10.93 10.73
N ASP A 416 46.02 -10.73 11.63
CA ASP A 416 45.72 -9.59 12.54
C ASP A 416 44.61 -8.60 12.10
N ASP A 417 43.41 -8.64 12.69
CA ASP A 417 42.90 -8.13 14.02
C ASP A 417 42.38 -6.68 13.85
N ASP A 418 41.27 -6.16 14.39
CA ASP A 418 40.47 -6.37 15.61
C ASP A 418 39.19 -5.46 15.40
N SER A 419 37.94 -5.76 15.77
CA SER A 419 37.39 -5.60 17.12
C SER A 419 35.83 -5.65 17.11
N ASN A 420 35.24 -6.34 18.09
CA ASN A 420 33.83 -6.23 18.49
C ASN A 420 33.72 -6.58 19.99
N PRO A 421 32.95 -5.83 20.83
CA PRO A 421 32.80 -6.19 22.24
C PRO A 421 31.45 -6.89 22.56
N THR A 422 31.62 -8.11 23.09
CA THR A 422 30.94 -8.82 24.20
C THR A 422 29.69 -8.27 24.92
N GLY A 423 28.79 -9.20 25.29
CA GLY A 423 27.90 -9.08 26.46
C GLY A 423 27.03 -10.32 26.78
N THR A 424 27.45 -11.13 27.76
CA THR A 424 26.67 -12.06 28.65
C THR A 424 27.58 -12.29 29.88
N PRO A 425 27.18 -12.76 31.09
CA PRO A 425 26.04 -13.62 31.53
C PRO A 425 25.48 -13.17 32.94
N PRO A 426 24.97 -13.97 33.92
CA PRO A 426 24.55 -15.39 34.03
C PRO A 426 23.16 -15.62 34.73
N GLY A 427 22.76 -16.89 34.93
CA GLY A 427 21.40 -17.33 35.31
C GLY A 427 21.05 -17.47 36.81
N GLY A 428 19.92 -18.15 37.07
CA GLY A 428 19.38 -18.50 38.39
C GLY A 428 18.02 -19.20 38.31
N THR A 429 17.82 -20.17 39.18
CA THR A 429 16.83 -21.27 39.23
C THR A 429 15.51 -20.95 39.95
N ASP A 430 14.51 -21.79 39.65
CA ASP A 430 13.46 -22.38 40.50
C ASP A 430 12.25 -21.61 41.05
N ASP A 431 11.17 -22.39 41.05
CA ASP A 431 9.98 -22.42 41.91
C ASP A 431 8.66 -21.71 41.53
N SER A 432 7.70 -22.58 41.17
CA SER A 432 6.32 -22.73 41.69
C SER A 432 5.45 -21.48 41.91
N ASP A 433 4.32 -21.43 41.18
CA ASP A 433 3.00 -21.68 41.77
C ASP A 433 1.89 -21.63 40.71
N ASP A 434 1.27 -22.79 40.52
CA ASP A 434 -0.02 -23.00 39.86
C ASP A 434 -1.07 -23.21 40.97
N PRO A 435 -2.23 -22.54 40.88
CA PRO A 435 -3.45 -23.18 41.33
C PRO A 435 -4.51 -23.09 40.23
N ASP A 436 -4.72 -24.22 39.54
CA ASP A 436 -5.86 -25.09 39.75
C ASP A 436 -7.21 -24.37 39.97
N SER A 437 -8.04 -24.34 38.94
CA SER A 437 -9.49 -24.54 39.11
C SER A 437 -10.14 -25.04 37.82
N ILE A 438 -10.37 -26.35 37.86
CA ILE A 438 -11.33 -27.15 37.11
C ILE A 438 -12.73 -26.52 37.17
N GLU A 439 -13.42 -26.43 36.02
CA GLU A 439 -14.89 -26.51 36.00
C GLU A 439 -15.33 -27.41 34.84
N LYS A 440 -15.95 -28.54 35.20
CA LYS A 440 -16.65 -29.46 34.30
C LYS A 440 -18.14 -29.18 34.37
N ASP A 441 -18.76 -29.30 33.21
CA ASP A 441 -20.12 -29.79 32.91
C ASP A 441 -21.24 -29.59 33.95
N ASP A 442 -22.33 -28.95 33.50
CA ASP A 442 -23.60 -29.67 33.49
C ASP A 442 -24.57 -29.11 32.43
N GLN A 443 -25.09 -30.02 31.61
CA GLN A 443 -26.28 -29.79 30.81
C GLN A 443 -27.53 -29.82 31.69
N HIS A 444 -28.49 -28.91 31.47
CA HIS A 444 -29.85 -29.34 31.16
C HIS A 444 -30.77 -28.22 30.67
N HIS A 445 -31.53 -28.61 29.64
CA HIS A 445 -32.56 -27.89 28.93
C HIS A 445 -33.92 -28.16 29.60
N VAL A 446 -34.64 -27.13 30.08
CA VAL A 446 -36.11 -27.18 30.24
C VAL A 446 -36.72 -25.80 29.97
N GLY A 447 -37.56 -25.78 28.93
CA GLY A 447 -38.55 -24.80 28.46
C GLY A 447 -38.87 -23.52 29.25
N LYS A 448 -38.91 -22.42 28.52
CA LYS A 448 -40.15 -21.88 27.94
C LYS A 448 -39.86 -20.89 26.82
#